data_AF-A0A9X8QJM8-F1
#
_entry.id   AF-A0A9X8QJM8-F1
#
_cell.length_a   1.000
_cell.length_b   1.000
_cell.length_c   1.000
_cell.angle_alpha   90.00
_cell.angle_beta   90.00
_cell.angle_gamma   90.00
#
_symmetry.space_group_name_H-M   'P 1'
#
loop_
_entity.id
_entity.type
_entity.pdbx_description
1 polymer ?
#
loop_
_entity_poly.entity_id
_entity_poly.type
_entity_poly.pdbx_seq_one_letter_code
_entity_poly.pdbx_strand_id
1 'polypeptide(L)'
;MWIDSRHSLAVLGAAVMLLAGCSLEPVSYASDYVRLADRNGQAVWVPRACLSPETAAAPDRLPMGCANALNLARMIERPSDLQRGRPMGPAMAAPVARAAEAYITGHTADDIRRQQLEQEAANRNAAGM
;
A
#
# COMPACT_ATOMS: atom_id res chain seq x y z
N MET A 1 -38.74 30.95 8.67
CA MET A 1 -38.77 29.49 8.45
C MET A 1 -37.89 28.87 9.54
N TRP A 2 -38.49 28.51 10.68
CA TRP A 2 -37.79 27.97 11.85
C TRP A 2 -37.58 26.48 11.62
N ILE A 3 -36.34 26.07 11.33
CA ILE A 3 -35.99 24.65 11.28
C ILE A 3 -36.09 24.11 12.70
N ASP A 4 -36.99 23.14 12.86
CA ASP A 4 -37.31 22.49 14.12
C ASP A 4 -36.06 21.74 14.64
N SER A 5 -35.46 22.25 15.71
CA SER A 5 -34.18 21.79 16.28
C SER A 5 -34.15 20.27 16.57
N ARG A 6 -35.32 19.68 16.78
CA ARG A 6 -35.49 18.23 16.98
C ARG A 6 -35.21 17.42 15.72
N HIS A 7 -35.54 17.97 14.55
CA HIS A 7 -35.31 17.34 13.26
C HIS A 7 -33.83 17.44 12.86
N SER A 8 -33.18 18.56 13.18
CA SER A 8 -31.74 18.74 12.97
C SER A 8 -30.90 17.74 13.75
N LEU A 9 -31.23 17.49 15.03
CA LEU A 9 -30.53 16.50 15.85
C LEU A 9 -30.73 15.06 15.35
N ALA A 10 -31.95 14.72 14.89
CA ALA A 10 -32.25 13.40 14.36
C ALA A 10 -31.49 13.11 13.05
N VAL A 11 -31.43 14.08 12.14
CA VAL A 11 -30.70 13.95 10.86
C VAL A 11 -29.19 13.82 11.11
N LEU A 12 -28.64 14.60 12.04
CA LEU A 12 -27.20 14.55 12.37
C LEU A 12 -26.81 13.23 13.05
N GLY A 13 -27.66 12.72 13.94
CA GLY A 13 -27.47 11.40 14.57
C GLY A 13 -27.51 10.25 13.55
N ALA A 14 -28.46 10.30 12.61
CA ALA A 14 -28.55 9.30 11.53
C ALA A 14 -27.32 9.35 10.59
N ALA A 15 -26.82 10.54 10.26
CA ALA A 15 -25.63 10.71 9.44
C ALA A 15 -24.36 10.16 10.11
N VAL A 16 -24.20 10.34 11.43
CA VAL A 16 -23.05 9.81 12.19
C VAL A 16 -23.10 8.27 12.26
N MET A 17 -24.28 7.68 12.44
CA MET A 17 -24.45 6.22 12.40
C MET A 17 -24.05 5.61 11.05
N LEU A 18 -24.36 6.30 9.94
CA LEU A 18 -23.98 5.86 8.59
C LEU A 18 -22.46 5.89 8.35
N LEU A 19 -21.71 6.73 9.08
CA LEU A 19 -20.25 6.84 8.97
C LEU A 19 -19.49 5.82 9.84
N ALA A 20 -20.14 5.17 10.80
CA ALA A 20 -19.51 4.20 11.69
C ALA A 20 -19.28 2.80 11.06
N GLY A 21 -19.66 2.59 9.80
CA GLY A 21 -19.67 1.28 9.14
C GLY A 21 -18.38 0.86 8.43
N CYS A 22 -17.30 1.65 8.43
CA CYS A 22 -16.06 1.28 7.73
C CYS A 22 -15.18 0.33 8.58
N SER A 23 -15.58 -0.93 8.71
CA SER A 23 -14.68 -2.00 9.17
C SER A 23 -14.00 -2.60 7.94
N LEU A 24 -12.77 -2.17 7.64
CA LEU A 24 -11.92 -2.82 6.65
C LEU A 24 -11.46 -4.16 7.25
N GLU A 25 -12.13 -5.24 6.87
CA GLU A 25 -11.67 -6.59 7.19
C GLU A 25 -10.23 -6.75 6.67
N PRO A 26 -9.27 -7.18 7.50
CA PRO A 26 -7.91 -7.37 7.03
C PRO A 26 -7.91 -8.47 5.95
N VAL A 27 -7.34 -8.16 4.78
CA VAL A 27 -7.12 -9.13 3.71
C VAL A 27 -6.40 -10.35 4.30
N SER A 28 -7.06 -11.50 4.29
CA SER A 28 -6.47 -12.78 4.67
C SER A 28 -5.31 -13.08 3.72
N TYR A 29 -4.08 -12.90 4.21
CA TYR A 29 -2.87 -13.25 3.46
C TYR A 29 -2.74 -14.78 3.39
N ALA A 30 -3.05 -15.36 2.23
CA ALA A 30 -2.72 -16.76 1.96
C ALA A 30 -1.22 -16.84 1.62
N SER A 31 -0.44 -17.55 2.44
CA SER A 31 0.98 -17.76 2.13
C SER A 31 1.14 -18.76 0.99
N ASP A 32 1.85 -18.34 -0.06
CA ASP A 32 2.29 -19.18 -1.17
C ASP A 32 3.52 -20.02 -0.82
N TYR A 33 3.95 -20.02 0.45
CA TYR A 33 5.09 -20.77 0.94
C TYR A 33 4.65 -21.88 1.89
N VAL A 34 5.31 -23.03 1.78
CA VAL A 34 5.13 -24.15 2.69
C VAL A 34 6.41 -24.40 3.49
N ARG A 35 6.24 -24.90 4.71
CA ARG A 35 7.38 -25.26 5.58
C ARG A 35 7.70 -26.74 5.38
N LEU A 36 8.89 -27.02 4.88
CA LEU A 36 9.41 -28.38 4.69
C LEU A 36 10.66 -28.58 5.55
N ALA A 37 10.98 -29.84 5.85
CA ALA A 37 12.27 -30.19 6.43
C ALA A 37 13.29 -30.44 5.30
N ASP A 38 14.46 -29.84 5.39
CA ASP A 38 15.57 -30.15 4.48
C ASP A 38 16.24 -31.49 4.86
N ARG A 39 17.30 -31.85 4.12
CA ARG A 39 18.05 -33.10 4.36
C ARG A 39 18.73 -33.16 5.73
N ASN A 40 18.95 -32.02 6.37
CA ASN A 40 19.54 -31.89 7.69
C ASN A 40 18.47 -31.79 8.80
N GLY A 41 17.19 -31.93 8.45
CA GLY A 41 16.06 -31.76 9.37
C GLY A 41 15.74 -30.30 9.70
N GLN A 42 16.36 -29.33 9.02
CA GLN A 42 16.11 -27.91 9.25
C GLN A 42 14.86 -27.47 8.52
N ALA A 43 14.08 -26.61 9.18
CA ALA A 43 12.87 -26.10 8.58
C ALA A 43 13.17 -25.00 7.55
N VAL A 44 12.73 -25.20 6.32
CA VAL A 44 12.92 -24.28 5.20
C VAL A 44 11.57 -23.93 4.59
N TRP A 45 11.41 -22.64 4.23
CA TRP A 45 10.26 -22.16 3.49
C TRP A 45 10.48 -22.32 2.00
N VAL A 46 9.57 -23.02 1.33
CA VAL A 46 9.66 -23.33 -0.10
C VAL A 46 8.41 -22.81 -0.80
N PRO A 47 8.53 -22.13 -1.97
CA PRO A 47 7.36 -21.74 -2.75
C PRO A 47 6.52 -22.96 -3.14
N ARG A 48 5.20 -22.86 -3.03
CA ARG A 48 4.28 -23.92 -3.47
C ARG A 48 4.42 -24.24 -4.95
N ALA A 49 4.81 -23.25 -5.77
CA ALA A 49 5.14 -23.44 -7.19
C ALA A 49 6.24 -24.48 -7.43
N CYS A 50 7.12 -24.70 -6.45
CA CYS A 50 8.17 -25.72 -6.53
C CYS A 50 7.69 -27.13 -6.21
N LEU A 51 6.43 -27.29 -5.77
CA LEU A 51 5.81 -28.58 -5.46
C LEU A 51 4.92 -29.09 -6.60
N SER A 52 5.05 -28.52 -7.80
CA SER A 52 4.27 -28.95 -8.97
C SER A 52 4.53 -30.43 -9.29
N PRO A 53 3.52 -31.20 -9.73
CA PRO A 53 3.75 -32.57 -10.22
C PRO A 53 4.69 -32.61 -11.42
N GLU A 54 4.84 -31.51 -12.18
CA GLU A 54 5.80 -31.39 -13.29
C GLU A 54 7.25 -31.62 -12.85
N THR A 55 7.58 -31.25 -11.60
CA THR A 55 8.91 -31.48 -11.02
C THR A 55 9.24 -32.98 -10.90
N ALA A 56 8.23 -33.84 -10.74
CA ALA A 56 8.42 -35.28 -10.70
C ALA A 56 8.68 -35.89 -12.09
N ALA A 57 8.20 -35.24 -13.15
CA ALA A 57 8.35 -35.70 -14.53
C ALA A 57 9.67 -35.26 -15.18
N ALA A 58 10.27 -34.16 -14.72
CA ALA A 58 11.54 -33.63 -15.21
C ALA A 58 12.37 -33.03 -14.06
N PRO A 59 13.11 -33.85 -13.28
CA PRO A 59 13.81 -33.40 -12.08
C PRO A 59 14.90 -32.34 -12.34
N ASP A 60 15.40 -32.28 -13.58
CA ASP A 60 16.42 -31.30 -13.99
C ASP A 60 15.84 -29.93 -14.37
N ARG A 61 14.51 -29.78 -14.36
CA ARG A 61 13.83 -28.51 -14.67
C ARG A 61 13.00 -28.04 -13.49
N LEU A 62 13.19 -26.77 -13.14
CA LEU A 62 12.30 -26.10 -12.19
C LEU A 62 10.94 -25.85 -12.87
N PRO A 63 9.82 -26.02 -12.14
CA PRO A 63 8.50 -25.68 -12.65
C PRO A 63 8.39 -24.19 -12.94
N MET A 64 7.44 -23.82 -13.81
CA MET A 64 7.13 -22.43 -14.10
C MET A 64 6.85 -21.66 -12.80
N GLY A 65 7.48 -20.49 -12.64
CA GLY A 65 7.34 -19.65 -11.45
C GLY A 65 8.19 -20.06 -10.23
N CYS A 66 8.65 -21.32 -10.12
CA CYS A 66 9.46 -21.75 -8.96
C CYS A 66 10.79 -21.00 -8.86
N ALA A 67 11.54 -20.86 -9.96
CA ALA A 67 12.82 -20.16 -9.94
C ALA A 67 12.68 -18.69 -9.51
N ASN A 68 11.67 -18.00 -10.01
CA ASN A 68 11.41 -16.60 -9.66
C ASN A 68 11.00 -16.45 -8.18
N ALA A 69 10.06 -17.28 -7.71
CA ALA A 69 9.62 -17.24 -6.32
C ALA A 69 10.75 -17.62 -5.35
N LEU A 70 11.61 -18.57 -5.73
CA LEU A 70 12.78 -18.94 -4.93
C LEU A 70 13.81 -17.80 -4.86
N ASN A 71 14.03 -17.09 -5.97
CA ASN A 71 14.89 -15.91 -5.97
C ASN A 71 14.32 -14.79 -5.10
N LEU A 72 13.01 -14.53 -5.17
CA LEU A 72 12.33 -13.55 -4.31
C LEU A 72 12.47 -13.91 -2.82
N ALA A 73 12.33 -15.19 -2.47
CA ALA A 73 12.51 -15.66 -1.10
C ALA A 73 13.93 -15.43 -0.56
N ARG A 74 14.94 -15.39 -1.43
CA ARG A 74 16.33 -15.08 -1.06
C ARG A 74 16.63 -13.58 -0.94
N MET A 75 15.81 -12.75 -1.58
CA MET A 75 15.95 -11.29 -1.55
C MET A 75 15.17 -10.64 -0.40
N ILE A 76 14.36 -11.41 0.34
CA ILE A 76 13.54 -10.87 1.42
C ILE A 76 14.39 -10.41 2.61
N GLU A 77 14.05 -9.26 3.18
CA GLU A 77 14.72 -8.69 4.36
C GLU A 77 14.62 -9.64 5.57
N ARG A 78 13.42 -10.20 5.81
CA ARG A 78 13.11 -11.05 6.96
C ARG A 78 12.43 -12.33 6.51
N PRO A 79 13.08 -13.49 6.65
CA PRO A 79 12.50 -14.78 6.23
C PRO A 79 11.16 -15.13 6.87
N SER A 80 10.88 -14.60 8.08
CA SER A 80 9.59 -14.75 8.76
C SER A 80 8.41 -14.17 7.96
N ASP A 81 8.68 -13.18 7.11
CA ASP A 81 7.64 -12.47 6.36
C ASP A 81 7.04 -13.35 5.25
N LEU A 82 7.71 -14.45 4.86
CA LEU A 82 7.16 -15.47 3.96
C LEU A 82 5.98 -16.22 4.57
N GLN A 83 5.95 -16.36 5.90
CA GLN A 83 4.86 -17.01 6.63
C GLN A 83 3.72 -16.03 6.90
N ARG A 84 4.07 -14.81 7.32
CA ARG A 84 3.11 -13.79 7.72
C ARG A 84 3.63 -12.43 7.35
N GLY A 85 2.94 -11.76 6.44
CA GLY A 85 3.20 -10.37 6.12
C GLY A 85 3.10 -9.48 7.36
N ARG A 86 3.83 -8.36 7.34
CA ARG A 86 3.80 -7.37 8.42
C ARG A 86 2.54 -6.50 8.28
N PRO A 87 1.99 -5.98 9.39
CA PRO A 87 0.97 -4.95 9.30
C PRO A 87 1.53 -3.76 8.52
N MET A 88 0.78 -3.30 7.53
CA MET A 88 1.13 -2.08 6.81
C MET A 88 0.94 -0.89 7.75
N GLY A 89 1.75 0.15 7.56
CA GLY A 89 1.53 1.44 8.23
C GLY A 89 0.23 2.10 7.77
N PRO A 90 -0.16 3.23 8.39
CA PRO A 90 -1.30 4.01 7.94
C PRO A 90 -1.15 4.37 6.45
N ALA A 91 -2.26 4.37 5.73
CA ALA A 91 -2.26 4.71 4.32
C ALA A 91 -1.73 6.14 4.12
N MET A 92 -0.69 6.28 3.30
CA MET A 92 -0.03 7.55 2.99
C MET A 92 -0.85 8.37 1.97
N ALA A 93 -2.14 8.60 2.23
CA ALA A 93 -3.07 9.17 1.26
C ALA A 93 -2.67 10.59 0.81
N ALA A 94 -2.43 11.51 1.76
CA ALA A 94 -2.08 12.89 1.45
C ALA A 94 -0.75 13.05 0.65
N PRO A 95 0.38 12.44 1.03
CA PRO A 95 1.60 12.55 0.24
C PRO A 95 1.48 11.84 -1.12
N VAL A 96 0.77 10.71 -1.22
CA VAL A 96 0.52 10.05 -2.52
C VAL A 96 -0.34 10.92 -3.43
N ALA A 97 -1.40 11.55 -2.90
CA ALA A 97 -2.24 12.46 -3.67
C ALA A 97 -1.44 13.65 -4.22
N ARG A 98 -0.61 14.28 -3.39
CA ARG A 98 0.26 15.39 -3.83
C ARG A 98 1.28 14.97 -4.90
N ALA A 99 1.86 13.78 -4.76
CA ALA A 99 2.77 13.25 -5.78
C ALA A 99 2.05 12.97 -7.11
N ALA A 100 0.83 12.43 -7.06
CA ALA A 100 0.00 12.20 -8.24
C ALA A 100 -0.40 13.51 -8.91
N GLU A 101 -0.82 14.51 -8.15
CA GLU A 101 -1.14 15.85 -8.65
C GLU A 101 0.07 16.49 -9.35
N ALA A 102 1.26 16.40 -8.77
CA ALA A 102 2.48 16.89 -9.40
C ALA A 102 2.80 16.18 -10.73
N TYR A 103 2.58 14.87 -10.80
CA TYR A 103 2.74 14.12 -12.05
C TYR A 103 1.72 14.55 -13.12
N ILE A 104 0.45 14.72 -12.74
CA ILE A 104 -0.63 15.09 -13.65
C ILE A 104 -0.48 16.52 -14.17
N THR A 105 -0.15 17.45 -13.27
CA THR A 105 -0.04 18.88 -13.58
C THR A 105 1.32 19.26 -14.17
N GLY A 106 2.33 18.39 -14.01
CA GLY A 106 3.71 18.67 -14.36
C GLY A 106 4.39 19.72 -13.48
N HIS A 107 3.74 20.16 -12.39
CA HIS A 107 4.25 21.16 -11.47
C HIS A 107 4.46 20.52 -10.10
N THR A 108 5.69 20.62 -9.58
CA THR A 108 5.99 20.16 -8.21
C THR A 108 5.55 21.20 -7.20
N ALA A 109 5.44 20.79 -5.93
CA ALA A 109 5.22 21.72 -4.82
C ALA A 109 6.32 22.81 -4.74
N ASP A 110 7.54 22.50 -5.19
CA ASP A 110 8.63 23.47 -5.26
C ASP A 110 8.45 24.46 -6.41
N ASP A 111 7.92 24.02 -7.56
CA ASP A 111 7.60 24.92 -8.68
C ASP A 111 6.50 25.92 -8.29
N ILE A 112 5.43 25.43 -7.64
CA ILE A 112 4.36 26.28 -7.11
C ILE A 112 4.93 27.28 -6.09
N ARG A 113 5.79 26.82 -5.18
CA ARG A 113 6.40 27.69 -4.17
C ARG A 113 7.32 28.74 -4.79
N ARG A 114 8.08 28.40 -5.84
CA ARG A 114 8.89 29.38 -6.58
C ARG A 114 8.01 30.44 -7.23
N GLN A 115 6.95 30.03 -7.92
CA GLN A 115 6.00 30.96 -8.54
C GLN A 115 5.36 31.90 -7.51
N GLN A 116 4.99 31.40 -6.33
CA GLN A 116 4.44 32.22 -5.24
C GLN A 116 5.45 33.27 -4.75
N LEU A 117 6.71 32.88 -4.52
CA LEU A 117 7.75 33.81 -4.08
C LEU A 117 8.04 34.90 -5.14
N GLU A 118 8.04 34.53 -6.42
CA GLU A 118 8.20 35.47 -7.52
C GLU A 118 7.04 36.47 -7.60
N GLN A 119 5.80 35.98 -7.41
CA GLN A 119 4.60 36.83 -7.36
C GLN A 119 4.63 37.78 -6.16
N GLU A 120 5.02 37.30 -4.98
CA GLU A 120 5.15 38.13 -3.78
C GLU A 120 6.20 39.23 -3.98
N ALA A 121 7.35 38.90 -4.57
CA ALA A 121 8.39 39.86 -4.88
C ALA A 121 7.89 40.91 -5.90
N ALA A 122 7.22 40.48 -6.96
CA ALA A 122 6.65 41.39 -7.96
C ALA A 122 5.60 42.34 -7.34
N ASN A 123 4.71 41.81 -6.50
CA ASN A 123 3.67 42.61 -5.83
C ASN A 123 4.26 43.62 -4.84
N ARG A 124 5.29 43.23 -4.07
CA ARG A 124 5.99 44.15 -3.16
C ARG A 124 6.64 45.31 -3.92
N ASN A 125 7.25 45.02 -5.07
CA ASN A 125 7.87 46.04 -5.90
C ASN A 125 6.82 47.00 -6.50
N ALA A 126 5.65 46.49 -6.89
CA ALA A 126 4.55 47.30 -7.42
C ALA A 126 3.88 48.19 -6.36
N ALA A 127 3.80 47.75 -5.10
CA ALA A 127 3.22 48.53 -4.00
C ALA A 127 4.17 49.58 -3.40
N GLY A 128 5.47 49.49 -3.72
CA GLY A 128 6.49 50.47 -3.32
C GLY A 128 6.73 51.59 -4.33
N MET A 129 6.05 51.56 -5.49
CA MET A 129 5.97 52.64 -6.48
C MET A 129 4.68 53.43 -6.29
#